data_AF-A0A3B6U5C3-F1
#
_entry.id   AF-A0A3B6U5C3-F1
#
_cell.length_a   1.000
_cell.length_b   1.000
_cell.length_c   1.000
_cell.angle_alpha   90.00
_cell.angle_beta   90.00
_cell.angle_gamma   90.00
#
_symmetry.space_group_name_H-M   'P 1'
#
loop_
_entity.id
_entity.type
_entity.pdbx_description
1 polymer ?
#
loop_
_entity_poly.entity_id
_entity_poly.type
_entity_poly.pdbx_seq_one_letter_code
_entity_poly.pdbx_strand_id
1 'polypeptide(L)' 'MEENVKEWEAYMKRNSGDYFRRSCVSSVGIWHNDQLCKDMGCDPRRKNGFLTDWVVPYEPADYAGVSPRK' A
#
# COMPACT_ATOMS: atom_id res chain seq x y z
N MET A 1 -7.57 -5.92 -9.93
CA MET A 1 -6.95 -7.01 -9.14
C MET A 1 -5.82 -7.67 -9.92
N GLU A 2 -6.07 -8.32 -11.06
CA GLU A 2 -5.01 -9.02 -11.83
C GLU A 2 -3.89 -8.10 -12.34
N GLU A 3 -4.21 -6.91 -12.83
CA GLU A 3 -3.20 -5.95 -13.28
C GLU A 3 -2.29 -5.49 -12.12
N ASN A 4 -2.85 -5.23 -10.94
CA ASN A 4 -2.06 -4.90 -9.74
C ASN A 4 -1.13 -6.04 -9.32
N VAL A 5 -1.56 -7.30 -9.51
CA VAL A 5 -0.73 -8.48 -9.22
C VAL A 5 0.43 -8.58 -10.21
N LYS A 6 0.20 -8.29 -11.50
CA LYS A 6 1.29 -8.25 -12.51
C LYS A 6 2.29 -7.14 -12.22
N GLU A 7 1.83 -5.94 -11.86
CA GLU A 7 2.70 -4.84 -11.46
C GLU A 7 3.55 -5.19 -10.23
N TRP A 8 2.92 -5.80 -9.23
CA TRP A 8 3.61 -6.30 -8.03
C TRP A 8 4.66 -7.35 -8.38
N GLU A 9 4.33 -8.30 -9.25
CA GLU A 9 5.24 -9.35 -9.68
C GLU A 9 6.47 -8.75 -10.40
N ALA A 10 6.26 -7.78 -11.28
CA ALA A 10 7.33 -7.08 -11.99
C ALA A 10 8.22 -6.28 -11.01
N TYR A 11 7.62 -5.57 -10.05
CA TYR A 11 8.34 -4.85 -9.01
C TYR A 11 9.19 -5.79 -8.16
N MET A 12 8.62 -6.92 -7.71
CA MET A 12 9.32 -7.89 -6.88
C MET A 12 10.43 -8.60 -7.63
N LYS A 13 10.24 -8.94 -8.91
CA LYS A 13 11.31 -9.50 -9.76
C LYS A 13 12.49 -8.54 -9.88
N ARG A 14 12.23 -7.23 -9.97
CA ARG A 14 13.27 -6.21 -10.05
C ARG A 14 14.03 -6.01 -8.73
N ASN A 15 13.32 -6.01 -7.60
CA ASN A 15 13.93 -5.69 -6.30
C ASN A 15 14.46 -6.90 -5.52
N SER A 16 13.93 -8.10 -5.75
CA SER A 16 14.24 -9.28 -4.93
C SER A 16 15.31 -10.21 -5.54
N GLY A 17 15.63 -10.05 -6.82
CA GLY A 17 16.59 -10.91 -7.52
C GLY A 17 16.32 -12.40 -7.28
N ASP A 18 17.37 -13.14 -6.89
CA ASP A 18 17.32 -14.59 -6.63
C ASP A 18 16.41 -14.98 -5.46
N TYR A 19 16.09 -14.04 -4.56
CA TYR A 19 15.22 -14.30 -3.40
C TYR A 19 13.74 -14.16 -3.72
N PHE A 20 13.36 -13.86 -4.97
CA PHE A 20 11.97 -13.67 -5.40
C PHE A 20 11.03 -14.77 -4.90
N ARG A 21 11.42 -16.05 -4.97
CA ARG A 21 10.58 -17.17 -4.50
C ARG A 21 10.26 -17.14 -3.00
N ARG A 22 11.09 -16.50 -2.18
CA ARG A 22 10.89 -16.37 -0.73
C ARG A 22 10.28 -15.01 -0.36
N SER A 23 10.57 -13.97 -1.12
CA SER A 23 10.13 -12.59 -0.83
C SER A 23 8.91 -12.13 -1.61
N CYS A 24 8.40 -12.89 -2.61
CA CYS A 24 7.25 -12.47 -3.42
C CYS A 24 5.95 -12.28 -2.62
N VAL A 25 5.85 -12.93 -1.45
CA VAL A 25 4.73 -12.80 -0.50
C VAL A 25 4.99 -11.71 0.54
N SER A 26 6.17 -11.07 0.54
CA SER A 26 6.51 -10.01 1.48
C SER A 26 5.67 -8.77 1.20
N SER A 27 4.72 -8.49 2.08
CA SER A 27 3.87 -7.32 1.97
C SER A 27 4.66 -6.04 2.27
N VAL A 28 4.70 -5.11 1.32
CA VAL A 28 5.08 -3.73 1.60
C VAL A 28 3.91 -3.09 2.32
N GLY A 29 4.00 -2.96 3.65
CA GLY A 29 2.85 -2.63 4.51
C GLY A 29 2.04 -1.42 4.04
N ILE A 30 2.71 -0.36 3.59
CA ILE A 30 2.07 0.86 3.06
C ILE A 30 1.27 0.56 1.78
N TRP A 31 1.90 -0.10 0.80
CA TRP A 31 1.29 -0.38 -0.50
C TRP A 31 0.11 -1.35 -0.37
N HIS A 32 0.26 -2.37 0.47
CA HIS A 32 -0.80 -3.35 0.70
C HIS A 32 -2.02 -2.72 1.37
N ASN A 33 -1.80 -1.88 2.38
CA ASN A 33 -2.87 -1.14 3.03
C ASN A 33 -3.54 -0.13 2.09
N ASP A 34 -2.80 0.49 1.15
CA ASP A 34 -3.41 1.33 0.10
C ASP A 34 -4.30 0.55 -0.84
N GLN A 35 -3.87 -0.63 -1.26
CA GLN A 35 -4.66 -1.47 -2.14
C GLN A 35 -5.95 -1.92 -1.46
N LEU A 36 -5.87 -2.28 -0.17
CA LEU A 36 -7.05 -2.57 0.65
C LEU A 36 -7.98 -1.35 0.78
N CYS A 37 -7.44 -0.14 1.01
CA CYS A 37 -8.26 1.07 1.08
C CYS A 37 -9.00 1.35 -0.22
N LYS A 38 -8.33 1.17 -1.38
CA LYS A 38 -8.96 1.30 -2.70
C LYS A 38 -10.07 0.28 -2.90
N ASP A 39 -9.82 -0.98 -2.54
CA ASP A 39 -10.79 -2.06 -2.67
C ASP A 39 -12.02 -1.85 -1.76
N MET A 40 -11.85 -1.20 -0.61
CA MET A 40 -12.93 -0.80 0.29
C MET A 40 -13.68 0.48 -0.13
N GLY A 41 -13.27 1.15 -1.22
CA GLY A 41 -13.85 2.44 -1.64
C GLY A 41 -13.50 3.61 -0.71
N CYS A 42 -12.47 3.44 0.11
CA CYS A 42 -11.96 4.46 1.00
C CYS A 42 -10.97 5.38 0.28
N ASP A 43 -10.89 6.65 0.68
CA ASP A 43 -9.81 7.53 0.20
C ASP A 43 -8.48 7.07 0.83
N PRO A 44 -7.46 6.71 0.04
CA PRO A 44 -6.15 6.33 0.58
C PRO A 44 -5.39 7.51 1.20
N ARG A 45 -5.92 8.74 1.15
CA ARG A 45 -5.37 9.88 1.89
C ARG A 45 -5.51 9.67 3.40
N ARG A 46 -4.42 9.28 4.04
CA ARG A 46 -4.33 8.89 5.46
C ARG A 46 -4.23 10.09 6.41
N LYS A 47 -3.61 11.20 5.97
CA LYS A 47 -3.45 12.42 6.77
C LYS A 47 -4.10 13.63 6.11
N ASN A 48 -4.68 14.50 6.94
CA ASN A 48 -5.31 15.72 6.47
C ASN A 48 -4.22 16.77 6.22
N GLY A 49 -3.83 16.94 4.95
CA GLY A 49 -2.84 17.93 4.51
C GLY A 49 -1.71 17.34 3.67
N PHE A 50 -1.36 18.02 2.58
CA PHE A 50 -0.34 17.57 1.62
C PHE A 50 1.07 17.46 2.26
N LEU A 51 1.41 18.36 3.18
CA LEU A 51 2.72 18.37 3.84
C LEU A 51 2.85 17.31 4.94
N THR A 52 1.74 17.04 5.64
CA THR A 52 1.68 16.08 6.74
C THR A 52 1.89 14.65 6.25
N ASP A 53 1.41 14.35 5.05
CA ASP A 53 1.58 13.04 4.42
C ASP A 53 3.03 12.81 3.93
N TRP A 54 3.77 13.86 3.60
CA TRP A 54 5.16 13.75 3.12
C TRP A 54 6.20 13.66 4.23
N VAL A 55 5.97 14.33 5.38
CA VAL A 55 7.00 14.54 6.40
C VAL A 55 6.84 13.59 7.60
N VAL A 56 5.60 13.17 7.91
CA VAL A 56 5.33 12.39 9.12
C VAL A 56 5.36 10.90 8.79
N PRO A 57 6.07 10.06 9.57
CA PRO A 57 6.03 8.62 9.38
C PRO A 57 4.60 8.09 9.46
N TYR A 58 4.32 7.08 8.63
CA TYR A 58 3.02 6.43 8.61
C TYR A 58 2.92 5.43 9.75
N GLU A 59 1.89 5.57 10.59
CA GLU A 59 1.59 4.63 11.65
C GLU A 59 0.32 3.82 11.33
N PRO A 60 0.19 2.59 11.85
CA PRO A 60 -1.04 1.81 11.74
C PRO A 60 -2.29 2.55 12.26
N ALA A 61 -2.12 3.45 13.24
CA ALA A 61 -3.19 4.27 13.79
C ALA A 61 -3.81 5.23 12.77
N ASP A 62 -3.06 5.64 11.74
CA ASP A 62 -3.53 6.55 10.70
C ASP A 62 -4.66 5.94 9.84
N TYR A 63 -4.78 4.60 9.83
CA TYR A 63 -5.85 3.89 9.10
C TYR A 63 -7.16 3.78 9.89
N ALA A 64 -7.16 4.05 11.21
CA ALA A 64 -8.36 3.90 12.05
C ALA A 64 -9.46 4.91 11.73
N GLY A 65 -9.11 6.06 11.14
CA GLY A 65 -10.04 7.13 10.77
C GLY A 65 -10.55 7.07 9.33
N VAL A 66 -10.15 6.04 8.56
CA VAL A 66 -10.47 5.95 7.14
C VAL A 66 -11.91 5.45 6.97
N SER A 67 -12.83 6.37 6.68
CA SER A 67 -14.23 6.04 6.39
C SER A 67 -14.47 5.85 4.88
N PRO A 68 -15.32 4.91 4.46
CA PRO A 68 -15.73 4.78 3.06
C PRO A 68 -16.35 6.09 2.57
N ARG A 69 -16.04 6.50 1.32
CA ARG A 69 -16.82 7.56 0.68
C ARG A 69 -18.23 7.03 0.42
N LYS A 70 -19.24 7.64 1.04
CA LYS A 70 -20.66 7.40 0.74
C LYS A 70 -20.98 7.85 -0.69
#